data_AF-C5DHH4-F1
#
_entry.id   AF-C5DHH4-F1
#
_cell.length_a   1.000
_cell.length_b   1.000
_cell.length_c   1.000
_cell.angle_alpha   90.00
_cell.angle_beta   90.00
_cell.angle_gamma   90.00
#
_symmetry.space_group_name_H-M   'P 1'
#
loop_
_entity.id
_entity.type
_entity.pdbx_description
1 polymer ?
#
loop_
_entity_poly.entity_id
_entity_poly.type
_entity_poly.pdbx_seq_one_letter_code
_entity_poly.pdbx_strand_id
1 'polypeptide(L)'
;MYLLRRRLRHLKTISIFNVSLIKEQGNHAIEVKAVPSVFVVIEDLKGRCLYVSEVQAGTQLHAQFNELPQLSYTISKVRLKVIGRVPGDLLADDSEEAWVVLADHVLSFNQLHHVPDNDLPLNFFKGVNVPVLHFSDGIFTLNGAIKSIVDSRDKASTSCTSTRAKSFNFNSLLKLNKLLEYSTQLHSELCELSNSISSEVPDQGECYSKNLLIDARKNLEETIRLRQERIKYLQDAVHGRPSAPRNSAEDAKVNEEYGSTFFEYSDTKHHLKTLKARRMQQLFQAMQETDLFTSNGLVIPDSEQSVFYAQLRKLNATSLARDSNRISTNTLLGHYLLFLHILSEKILFVRLPHRLSYYGSTSVINNQLPLYLTSSPTQQHVADFERAVDLFNLDIMQVRQFLERHR
;
A
#
# COMPACT_ATOMS: atom_id res chain seq x y z
N MET A 1 18.87 28.12 33.66
CA MET A 1 18.06 27.10 32.93
C MET A 1 17.86 27.55 31.48
N TYR A 2 18.69 27.08 30.54
CA TYR A 2 18.70 27.57 29.15
C TYR A 2 18.88 26.44 28.12
N LEU A 3 18.51 25.20 28.50
CA LEU A 3 18.79 23.97 27.74
C LEU A 3 17.61 23.44 26.90
N LEU A 4 16.53 24.21 26.75
CA LEU A 4 15.29 23.75 26.07
C LEU A 4 14.98 24.44 24.72
N ARG A 5 15.76 25.44 24.29
CA ARG A 5 15.28 26.41 23.28
C ARG A 5 15.42 26.05 21.78
N ARG A 6 15.83 24.85 21.42
CA ARG A 6 15.69 24.35 20.03
C ARG A 6 15.31 22.87 20.02
N ARG A 7 14.16 22.58 20.61
CA ARG A 7 13.39 21.36 20.31
C ARG A 7 12.37 21.73 19.24
N LEU A 8 12.01 20.77 18.39
CA LEU A 8 10.98 20.91 17.36
C LEU A 8 9.80 21.69 17.93
N ARG A 9 9.54 22.90 17.41
CA ARG A 9 8.42 23.72 17.86
C ARG A 9 7.19 23.24 17.13
N HIS A 10 6.24 22.69 17.87
CA HIS A 10 4.96 22.30 17.31
C HIS A 10 4.10 23.56 17.22
N LEU A 11 3.75 23.93 15.99
CA LEU A 11 2.75 24.95 15.72
C LEU A 11 1.39 24.36 16.12
N LYS A 12 0.73 24.97 17.09
CA LYS A 12 -0.57 24.52 17.58
C LYS A 12 -1.69 25.18 16.79
N THR A 13 -1.64 26.50 16.67
CA THR A 13 -2.71 27.28 16.01
C THR A 13 -2.11 28.45 15.21
N ILE A 14 -2.81 28.84 14.14
CA ILE A 14 -2.54 30.08 13.42
C ILE A 14 -3.78 30.96 13.58
N SER A 15 -3.57 32.17 14.06
CA SER A 15 -4.62 33.17 14.22
C SER A 15 -4.35 34.32 13.27
N ILE A 16 -5.38 34.76 12.54
CA ILE A 16 -5.28 35.91 11.63
C ILE A 16 -6.12 37.03 12.21
N PHE A 17 -5.47 38.18 12.43
CA PHE A 17 -6.11 39.38 12.95
C PHE A 17 -6.37 40.38 11.82
N ASN A 18 -7.46 41.16 11.98
CA ASN A 18 -7.94 42.18 11.03
C ASN A 18 -8.15 41.61 9.63
N VAL A 19 -9.00 40.58 9.53
CA VAL A 19 -9.32 39.94 8.25
C VAL A 19 -10.18 40.89 7.42
N SER A 20 -9.59 41.52 6.42
CA SER A 20 -10.34 42.42 5.53
C SER A 20 -9.88 42.33 4.07
N LEU A 21 -10.81 42.68 3.19
CA LEU A 21 -10.63 42.71 1.75
C LEU A 21 -10.23 44.14 1.35
N ILE A 22 -9.01 44.55 1.69
CA ILE A 22 -8.49 45.88 1.32
C ILE A 22 -7.09 45.75 0.73
N LYS A 23 -6.92 46.31 -0.48
CA LYS A 23 -5.63 46.67 -1.06
C LYS A 23 -5.45 48.17 -0.84
N GLU A 24 -4.59 48.59 0.09
CA GLU A 24 -4.27 50.00 0.25
C GLU A 24 -3.54 50.54 -1.00
N GLN A 25 -4.20 51.43 -1.73
CA GLN A 25 -3.55 52.46 -2.55
C GLN A 25 -4.30 53.78 -2.34
N GLY A 26 -3.77 54.64 -1.46
CA GLY A 26 -4.18 56.05 -1.37
C GLY A 26 -5.37 56.36 -0.45
N ASN A 27 -5.46 57.64 -0.08
CA ASN A 27 -6.24 58.28 1.00
C ASN A 27 -7.79 58.11 1.02
N HIS A 28 -8.35 57.12 0.33
CA HIS A 28 -9.77 56.79 0.42
C HIS A 28 -9.94 55.29 0.72
N ALA A 29 -9.85 54.94 2.00
CA ALA A 29 -10.13 53.60 2.48
C ALA A 29 -11.64 53.35 2.46
N ILE A 30 -12.13 52.67 1.42
CA ILE A 30 -13.45 52.05 1.44
C ILE A 30 -13.29 50.73 2.21
N GLU A 31 -13.63 50.73 3.50
CA GLU A 31 -13.69 49.53 4.33
C GLU A 31 -14.86 48.66 3.88
N VAL A 32 -14.59 47.64 3.07
CA VAL A 32 -15.60 46.61 2.78
C VAL A 32 -15.60 45.59 3.93
N LYS A 33 -16.52 45.78 4.87
CA LYS A 33 -16.75 44.96 6.05
C LYS A 33 -17.63 43.74 5.74
N ALA A 34 -17.07 42.70 5.13
CA ALA A 34 -17.59 41.32 5.29
C ALA A 34 -16.64 40.32 4.63
N VAL A 35 -16.05 39.40 5.42
CA VAL A 35 -15.54 38.14 4.87
C VAL A 35 -16.24 37.01 5.63
N PRO A 36 -17.22 36.31 5.02
CA PRO A 36 -17.97 35.27 5.71
C PRO A 36 -17.20 33.95 5.80
N SER A 37 -16.12 33.77 5.05
CA SER A 37 -15.35 32.51 5.05
C SER A 37 -13.89 32.71 4.60
N VAL A 38 -12.95 32.20 5.40
CA VAL A 38 -11.50 32.26 5.14
C VAL A 38 -10.87 30.89 5.36
N PHE A 39 -9.92 30.54 4.51
CA PHE A 39 -9.00 29.42 4.75
C PHE A 39 -7.56 29.83 4.48
N VAL A 40 -6.65 29.03 4.99
CA VAL A 40 -5.20 29.29 4.96
C VAL A 40 -4.50 28.18 4.20
N VAL A 41 -3.60 28.59 3.32
CA VAL A 41 -2.72 27.69 2.57
C VAL A 41 -1.29 27.90 3.02
N ILE A 42 -0.63 26.80 3.36
CA ILE A 42 0.78 26.75 3.71
C ILE A 42 1.52 26.14 2.52
N GLU A 43 2.42 26.88 1.91
CA GLU A 43 3.24 26.45 0.78
C GLU A 43 4.73 26.44 1.12
N ASP A 44 5.46 25.52 0.48
CA ASP A 44 6.92 25.57 0.42
C ASP A 44 7.37 26.74 -0.51
N LEU A 45 8.62 27.19 -0.38
CA LEU A 45 9.18 28.24 -1.25
C LEU A 45 9.18 27.86 -2.75
N LYS A 46 9.10 26.55 -3.04
CA LYS A 46 8.97 25.99 -4.40
C LYS A 46 7.52 25.96 -4.91
N GLY A 47 6.54 26.48 -4.15
CA GLY A 47 5.13 26.50 -4.53
C GLY A 47 4.39 25.17 -4.32
N ARG A 48 4.98 24.22 -3.59
CA ARG A 48 4.30 22.97 -3.22
C ARG A 48 3.37 23.22 -2.05
N CYS A 49 2.08 22.91 -2.19
CA CYS A 49 1.13 23.00 -1.10
C CYS A 49 1.48 21.95 -0.02
N LEU A 50 1.74 22.42 1.19
CA LEU A 50 2.03 21.59 2.36
C LEU A 50 0.77 21.34 3.18
N TYR A 51 -0.11 22.33 3.28
CA TYR A 51 -1.35 22.23 4.01
C TYR A 51 -2.38 23.25 3.51
N VAL A 52 -3.65 22.84 3.52
CA VAL A 52 -4.82 23.70 3.32
C VAL A 52 -5.71 23.51 4.55
N SER A 53 -6.02 24.60 5.25
CA SER A 53 -6.92 24.54 6.39
C SER A 53 -8.37 24.38 5.93
N GLU A 54 -9.20 23.90 6.84
CA GLU A 54 -10.65 23.99 6.67
C GLU A 54 -11.09 25.46 6.57
N VAL A 55 -12.22 25.65 5.88
CA VAL A 55 -12.85 26.96 5.74
C VAL A 55 -13.47 27.33 7.07
N GLN A 56 -12.99 28.42 7.68
CA GLN A 56 -13.57 28.96 8.88
C GLN A 56 -14.44 30.18 8.57
N ALA A 57 -15.62 30.23 9.17
CA ALA A 57 -16.41 31.44 9.23
C ALA A 57 -15.73 32.42 10.19
N GLY A 58 -15.06 33.44 9.64
CA GLY A 58 -14.35 34.44 10.41
C GLY A 58 -15.31 35.47 11.00
N THR A 59 -15.06 35.91 12.23
CA THR A 59 -15.56 37.21 12.68
C THR A 59 -14.63 38.30 12.14
N GLN A 60 -15.13 39.53 11.90
CA GLN A 60 -14.40 40.63 11.24
C GLN A 60 -12.99 40.92 11.79
N LEU A 61 -12.69 40.48 13.02
CA LEU A 61 -11.47 40.80 13.74
C LEU A 61 -10.52 39.61 13.91
N HIS A 62 -11.01 38.37 13.76
CA HIS A 62 -10.26 37.18 14.13
C HIS A 62 -10.76 35.90 13.45
N ALA A 63 -9.83 35.17 12.85
CA ALA A 63 -10.01 33.78 12.40
C ALA A 63 -8.91 32.90 13.01
N GLN A 64 -9.27 31.77 13.63
CA GLN A 64 -8.33 30.93 14.38
C GLN A 64 -8.39 29.47 13.94
N PHE A 65 -7.32 29.05 13.27
CA PHE A 65 -7.15 27.70 12.76
C PHE A 65 -6.50 26.83 13.83
N ASN A 66 -7.32 26.00 14.49
CA ASN A 66 -6.90 25.13 15.59
C ASN A 66 -6.30 23.79 15.12
N GLU A 67 -6.63 23.37 13.91
CA GLU A 67 -6.17 22.13 13.34
C GLU A 67 -5.03 22.44 12.37
N LEU A 68 -3.80 22.23 12.82
CA LEU A 68 -2.64 22.27 11.95
C LEU A 68 -1.96 20.91 12.00
N PRO A 69 -1.83 20.22 10.85
CA PRO A 69 -1.11 18.95 10.84
C PRO A 69 0.35 19.20 11.20
N GLN A 70 0.96 18.17 11.79
CA GLN A 70 2.39 18.17 12.01
C GLN A 70 3.09 18.19 10.65
N LEU A 71 3.64 19.35 10.29
CA LEU A 71 4.44 19.48 9.09
C LEU A 71 5.68 18.59 9.23
N SER A 72 5.77 17.53 8.42
CA SER A 72 6.84 16.53 8.46
C SER A 72 8.23 17.05 8.06
N TYR A 73 8.36 18.34 7.78
CA TYR A 73 9.56 18.93 7.20
C TYR A 73 10.24 19.93 8.14
N THR A 74 11.56 19.84 8.25
CA THR A 74 12.41 20.83 8.94
C THR A 74 12.64 22.06 8.07
N ILE A 75 11.56 22.67 7.57
CA ILE A 75 11.65 23.84 6.70
C ILE A 75 11.79 25.11 7.56
N SER A 76 12.77 25.94 7.24
CA SER A 76 13.05 27.18 7.97
C SER A 76 12.24 28.39 7.48
N LYS A 77 11.64 28.28 6.29
CA LYS A 77 10.88 29.33 5.62
C LYS A 77 9.67 28.77 4.87
N VAL A 78 8.51 29.35 5.09
CA VAL A 78 7.23 28.86 4.57
C VAL A 78 6.45 30.04 4.03
N ARG A 79 5.68 29.85 2.96
CA ARG A 79 4.77 30.87 2.44
C ARG A 79 3.36 30.59 2.96
N LEU A 80 2.75 31.59 3.58
CA LEU A 80 1.40 31.53 4.14
C LEU A 80 0.48 32.40 3.29
N LYS A 81 -0.46 31.79 2.59
CA LYS A 81 -1.50 32.49 1.85
C LYS A 81 -2.81 32.44 2.61
N VAL A 82 -3.43 33.60 2.77
CA VAL A 82 -4.77 33.75 3.35
C VAL A 82 -5.73 33.95 2.21
N ILE A 83 -6.74 33.09 2.09
CA ILE A 83 -7.71 33.13 0.98
C ILE A 83 -9.10 33.34 1.57
N GLY A 84 -9.81 34.33 1.05
CA GLY A 84 -11.15 34.70 1.51
C GLY A 84 -12.17 34.62 0.40
N ARG A 85 -13.41 34.35 0.79
CA ARG A 85 -14.58 34.39 -0.10
C ARG A 85 -15.07 35.82 -0.24
N VAL A 86 -15.23 36.28 -1.47
CA VAL A 86 -15.82 37.58 -1.79
C VAL A 86 -17.34 37.40 -1.89
N PRO A 87 -18.15 38.15 -1.10
CA PRO A 87 -19.59 38.18 -1.29
C PRO A 87 -19.97 38.62 -2.71
N GLY A 88 -20.95 37.94 -3.32
CA GLY A 88 -21.43 38.25 -4.68
C GLY A 88 -21.92 39.70 -4.82
N ASP A 89 -22.43 40.30 -3.75
CA ASP A 89 -22.91 41.68 -3.68
C ASP A 89 -21.85 42.75 -4.04
N LEU A 90 -20.57 42.38 -4.04
CA LEU A 90 -19.43 43.27 -4.33
C LEU A 90 -18.81 43.03 -5.72
N LEU A 91 -19.29 42.02 -6.45
CA LEU A 91 -18.84 41.72 -7.81
C LEU A 91 -19.73 42.51 -8.78
N ALA A 92 -19.12 43.27 -9.68
CA ALA A 92 -19.83 44.11 -10.65
C ALA A 92 -20.54 43.30 -11.75
N ASP A 93 -20.22 42.01 -11.88
CA ASP A 93 -20.85 41.06 -12.78
C ASP A 93 -21.61 40.02 -11.91
N ASP A 94 -22.81 39.60 -12.35
CA ASP A 94 -23.67 38.54 -11.75
C ASP A 94 -23.00 37.13 -11.73
N SER A 95 -21.71 37.07 -11.44
CA SER A 95 -20.90 35.86 -11.39
C SER A 95 -20.88 35.29 -9.98
N GLU A 96 -20.96 33.97 -9.90
CA GLU A 96 -20.88 33.20 -8.67
C GLU A 96 -19.60 33.54 -7.88
N GLU A 97 -19.79 33.66 -6.57
CA GLU A 97 -18.82 33.73 -5.47
C GLU A 97 -17.36 33.43 -5.85
N ALA A 98 -16.50 34.45 -5.83
CA ALA A 98 -15.08 34.31 -6.13
C ALA A 98 -14.23 34.14 -4.85
N TRP A 99 -13.20 33.28 -4.92
CA TRP A 99 -12.17 33.15 -3.89
C TRP A 99 -10.93 33.96 -4.26
N VAL A 100 -10.47 34.84 -3.36
CA VAL A 100 -9.34 35.75 -3.63
C VAL A 100 -8.28 35.62 -2.55
N VAL A 101 -7.01 35.73 -2.96
CA VAL A 101 -5.87 35.78 -2.04
C VAL A 101 -5.87 37.13 -1.32
N LEU A 102 -6.20 37.12 -0.03
CA LEU A 102 -6.26 38.30 0.84
C LEU A 102 -4.86 38.75 1.29
N ALA A 103 -3.96 37.80 1.53
CA ALA A 103 -2.57 38.09 1.90
C ALA A 103 -1.64 36.94 1.52
N ASP A 104 -0.40 37.28 1.17
CA ASP A 104 0.69 36.34 0.91
C ASP A 104 1.90 36.74 1.76
N HIS A 105 2.21 35.93 2.78
CA HIS A 105 3.27 36.18 3.75
C HIS A 105 4.38 35.14 3.60
N VAL A 106 5.62 35.58 3.38
CA VAL A 106 6.79 34.70 3.44
C VAL A 106 7.32 34.68 4.88
N LEU A 107 6.96 33.62 5.61
CA LEU A 107 7.35 33.39 6.99
C LEU A 107 8.76 32.79 7.06
N SER A 108 9.63 33.39 7.88
CA SER A 108 10.94 32.83 8.24
C SER A 108 10.94 32.54 9.73
N PHE A 109 10.96 31.26 10.12
CA PHE A 109 10.90 30.86 11.54
C PHE A 109 12.11 31.37 12.36
N ASN A 110 13.21 31.76 11.69
CA ASN A 110 14.38 32.35 12.35
C ASN A 110 14.19 33.83 12.73
N GLN A 111 13.20 34.51 12.14
CA GLN A 111 12.97 35.95 12.26
C GLN A 111 11.66 36.25 13.01
N LEU A 112 11.10 35.29 13.72
CA LEU A 112 9.87 35.49 14.51
C LEU A 112 10.18 36.18 15.83
N HIS A 113 9.37 37.17 16.20
CA HIS A 113 9.41 37.84 17.49
C HIS A 113 8.37 37.27 18.45
N HIS A 114 8.76 37.11 19.71
CA HIS A 114 7.89 36.63 20.77
C HIS A 114 6.98 37.76 21.26
N VAL A 115 5.67 37.51 21.31
CA VAL A 115 4.69 38.42 21.92
C VAL A 115 4.55 38.05 23.40
N PRO A 116 4.86 38.96 24.34
CA PRO A 116 4.68 38.69 25.76
C PRO A 116 3.19 38.43 26.08
N ASP A 117 2.92 37.45 26.94
CA ASP A 117 1.57 36.96 27.27
C ASP A 117 0.70 37.98 28.02
N ASN A 118 1.29 39.05 28.57
CA ASN A 118 0.55 40.13 29.20
C ASN A 118 0.08 41.13 28.15
N ASP A 119 -1.23 41.09 27.92
CA ASP A 119 -2.04 41.95 27.06
C ASP A 119 -1.86 41.69 25.55
N LEU A 120 -2.76 40.85 25.01
CA LEU A 120 -3.19 40.86 23.60
C LEU A 120 -4.38 41.83 23.41
N PRO A 121 -4.28 43.16 23.61
CA PRO A 121 -5.35 44.02 23.14
C PRO A 121 -5.27 44.00 21.61
N LEU A 122 -6.42 43.78 20.98
CA LEU A 122 -6.62 43.77 19.52
C LEU A 122 -6.04 45.00 18.78
N ASN A 123 -5.68 46.06 19.52
CA ASN A 123 -5.01 47.27 19.03
C ASN A 123 -3.48 47.18 18.85
N PHE A 124 -2.85 46.04 19.17
CA PHE A 124 -1.40 45.88 19.00
C PHE A 124 -0.97 45.72 17.54
N PHE A 125 -1.86 45.19 16.70
CA PHE A 125 -1.60 44.89 15.29
C PHE A 125 -2.18 45.98 14.39
N LYS A 126 -1.32 46.81 13.78
CA LYS A 126 -1.72 47.88 12.84
C LYS A 126 -1.90 47.40 11.39
N GLY A 127 -1.62 46.13 11.08
CA GLY A 127 -1.74 45.57 9.73
C GLY A 127 -3.09 44.92 9.46
N VAL A 128 -3.47 44.87 8.19
CA VAL A 128 -4.57 44.05 7.67
C VAL A 128 -4.06 42.64 7.39
N ASN A 129 -4.84 41.61 7.71
CA ASN A 129 -4.53 40.19 7.49
C ASN A 129 -3.19 39.74 8.13
N VAL A 130 -2.97 40.05 9.41
CA VAL A 130 -1.71 39.74 10.12
C VAL A 130 -1.74 38.32 10.71
N PRO A 131 -0.82 37.42 10.32
CA PRO A 131 -0.76 36.08 10.88
C PRO A 131 0.03 36.06 12.20
N VAL A 132 -0.55 35.41 13.20
CA VAL A 132 0.01 35.15 14.53
C VAL A 132 0.12 33.64 14.72
N LEU A 133 1.31 33.18 15.09
CA LEU A 133 1.64 31.77 15.21
C LEU A 133 1.69 31.38 16.69
N HIS A 134 0.86 30.44 17.11
CA HIS A 134 0.88 29.92 18.47
C HIS A 134 1.68 28.63 18.51
N PHE A 135 2.82 28.65 19.20
CA PHE A 135 3.63 27.47 19.45
C PHE A 135 3.43 26.99 20.89
N SER A 136 3.90 25.77 21.18
CA SER A 136 3.87 25.22 22.54
C SER A 136 4.64 26.06 23.57
N ASP A 137 5.58 26.90 23.14
CA ASP A 137 6.46 27.70 23.98
C ASP A 137 6.12 29.20 24.01
N GLY A 138 5.05 29.64 23.33
CA GLY A 138 4.60 31.04 23.33
C GLY A 138 3.99 31.49 22.00
N ILE A 139 3.62 32.77 21.92
CA ILE A 139 2.99 33.40 20.76
C ILE A 139 4.05 34.18 19.97
N PHE A 140 4.04 34.04 18.64
CA PHE A 140 5.06 34.61 17.78
C PHE A 140 4.47 35.29 16.54
N THR A 141 5.06 36.42 16.12
CA THR A 141 4.63 37.20 14.94
C THR A 141 5.81 37.63 14.08
N LEU A 142 5.51 38.10 12.86
CA LEU A 142 6.48 38.72 11.97
C LEU A 142 6.94 40.10 12.50
N ASN A 143 8.18 40.46 12.18
CA ASN A 143 8.76 41.76 12.52
C ASN A 143 8.03 42.89 11.80
N GLY A 144 7.61 43.91 12.56
CA GLY A 144 6.96 45.12 12.02
C GLY A 144 5.45 45.26 12.31
N ALA A 145 4.81 44.23 12.90
CA ALA A 145 3.38 44.24 13.17
C ALA A 145 2.98 44.80 14.56
N ILE A 146 3.94 45.17 15.41
CA ILE A 146 3.75 45.45 16.84
C ILE A 146 4.18 46.90 17.15
N LYS A 147 3.33 47.71 17.81
CA LYS A 147 3.75 49.00 18.38
C LYS A 147 4.71 48.75 19.56
N SER A 148 5.88 49.37 19.55
CA SER A 148 6.70 49.45 20.77
C SER A 148 6.03 50.38 21.78
N ILE A 149 5.24 49.83 22.71
CA ILE A 149 4.81 50.57 23.90
C ILE A 149 5.91 50.44 24.97
N VAL A 150 7.12 50.94 24.68
CA VAL A 150 8.11 51.34 25.70
C VAL A 150 8.98 52.44 25.11
N ASP A 151 8.40 53.61 24.87
CA ASP A 151 9.17 54.85 24.91
C ASP A 151 9.24 55.30 26.36
N SER A 152 10.25 54.82 27.09
CA SER A 152 11.05 55.61 28.04
C SER A 152 12.03 54.71 28.81
N ARG A 153 13.32 55.04 28.66
CA ARG A 153 14.47 54.60 29.47
C ARG A 153 14.81 53.11 29.38
N ASP A 154 15.53 52.74 28.33
CA ASP A 154 16.98 52.66 28.45
C ASP A 154 17.63 52.42 27.09
N LYS A 155 18.56 53.32 26.74
CA LYS A 155 19.48 53.14 25.63
C LYS A 155 20.44 52.00 25.99
N ALA A 156 20.05 50.77 25.70
CA ALA A 156 20.98 49.67 25.49
C ALA A 156 20.88 49.25 24.02
N SER A 157 21.60 49.99 23.18
CA SER A 157 22.00 49.57 21.85
C SER A 157 22.78 48.25 21.97
N THR A 158 22.06 47.14 21.94
CA THR A 158 22.65 45.85 21.60
C THR A 158 22.05 45.47 20.27
N SER A 159 22.66 45.99 19.21
CA SER A 159 22.57 45.40 17.88
C SER A 159 22.98 43.94 18.01
N CYS A 160 22.01 43.06 18.25
CA CYS A 160 22.22 41.63 18.26
C CYS A 160 22.18 41.14 16.81
N THR A 161 23.02 41.72 15.95
CA THR A 161 23.58 41.07 14.77
C THR A 161 24.58 40.02 15.24
N SER A 162 24.12 39.11 16.10
CA SER A 162 24.81 37.87 16.36
C SER A 162 24.52 36.98 15.16
N THR A 163 25.32 37.12 14.11
CA THR A 163 25.64 36.04 13.18
C THR A 163 26.37 34.94 13.97
N ARG A 164 25.66 34.33 14.94
CA ARG A 164 26.12 33.13 15.61
C ARG A 164 26.17 32.07 14.54
N ALA A 165 27.38 31.81 14.03
CA ALA A 165 27.69 30.64 13.23
C ALA A 165 27.03 29.45 13.93
N LYS A 166 26.00 28.89 13.29
CA LYS A 166 25.21 27.80 13.83
C LYS A 166 26.12 26.58 13.88
N SER A 167 26.71 26.30 15.03
CA SER A 167 27.36 25.02 15.26
C SER A 167 26.27 23.95 15.27
N PHE A 168 26.22 23.16 14.20
CA PHE A 168 25.39 21.97 14.14
C PHE A 168 25.96 20.96 15.13
N ASN A 169 25.21 20.63 16.18
CA ASN A 169 25.60 19.57 17.09
C ASN A 169 25.42 18.23 16.36
N PHE A 170 26.47 17.42 16.26
CA PHE A 170 26.42 16.09 15.63
C PHE A 170 25.23 15.25 16.13
N ASN A 171 24.92 15.32 17.43
CA ASN A 171 23.80 14.60 18.02
C ASN A 171 22.44 15.06 17.43
N SER A 172 22.29 16.36 17.14
CA SER A 172 21.06 16.86 16.48
C SER A 172 20.94 16.39 15.04
N LEU A 173 22.06 16.30 14.30
CA LEU A 173 22.07 15.77 12.94
C LEU A 173 21.80 14.26 12.91
N LEU A 174 22.36 13.52 13.86
CA LEU A 174 22.12 12.08 14.02
C LEU A 174 20.66 11.79 14.34
N LYS A 175 20.03 12.58 15.23
CA LYS A 175 18.59 12.45 15.51
C LYS A 175 17.71 12.75 14.31
N LEU A 176 18.07 13.76 13.51
CA LEU A 176 17.37 14.08 12.28
C LEU A 176 17.51 12.96 11.25
N ASN A 177 18.73 12.41 11.11
CA ASN A 177 18.98 11.27 10.23
C ASN A 177 18.16 10.04 10.66
N LYS A 178 18.12 9.73 11.96
CA LYS A 178 17.29 8.64 12.50
C LYS A 178 15.80 8.85 12.29
N LEU A 179 15.32 10.09 12.37
CA LEU A 179 13.92 10.41 12.10
C LEU A 179 13.59 10.27 10.61
N LEU A 180 14.52 10.63 9.72
CA LEU A 180 14.38 10.39 8.28
C LEU A 180 14.40 8.90 7.95
N GLU A 181 15.30 8.13 8.55
CA GLU A 181 15.37 6.67 8.41
C GLU A 181 14.06 6.01 8.87
N TYR A 182 13.53 6.42 10.01
CA TYR A 182 12.22 5.98 10.49
C TYR A 182 11.07 6.34 9.53
N SER A 183 11.09 7.56 8.96
CA SER A 183 10.10 7.97 7.95
C SER A 183 10.18 7.12 6.68
N THR A 184 11.40 6.78 6.23
CA THR A 184 11.61 5.86 5.10
C THR A 184 11.11 4.46 5.42
N GLN A 185 11.35 3.96 6.63
CA GLN A 185 10.84 2.67 7.07
C GLN A 185 9.30 2.64 7.09
N LEU A 186 8.65 3.67 7.66
CA LEU A 186 7.20 3.83 7.63
C LEU A 186 6.64 3.84 6.21
N HIS A 187 7.33 4.49 5.27
CA HIS A 187 6.92 4.50 3.87
C HIS A 187 7.03 3.09 3.24
N SER A 188 8.09 2.35 3.55
CA SER A 188 8.24 0.94 3.15
C SER A 188 7.11 0.07 3.71
N GLU A 189 6.80 0.21 5.01
CA GLU A 189 5.71 -0.51 5.66
C GLU A 189 4.35 -0.18 5.03
N LEU A 190 4.10 1.09 4.70
CA LEU A 190 2.90 1.51 3.97
C LEU A 190 2.82 0.90 2.58
N CYS A 191 3.94 0.81 1.86
CA CYS A 191 3.99 0.14 0.56
C CYS A 191 3.75 -1.37 0.69
N GLU A 192 4.34 -2.03 1.69
CA GLU A 192 4.09 -3.44 2.00
C GLU A 192 2.62 -3.67 2.33
N LEU A 193 2.02 -2.80 3.14
CA LEU A 193 0.61 -2.88 3.50
C LEU A 193 -0.30 -2.64 2.28
N SER A 194 0.04 -1.65 1.44
CA SER A 194 -0.66 -1.42 0.17
C SER A 194 -0.57 -2.63 -0.75
N ASN A 195 0.60 -3.26 -0.86
CA ASN A 195 0.79 -4.48 -1.66
C ASN A 195 0.02 -5.67 -1.06
N SER A 196 -0.04 -5.78 0.27
CA SER A 196 -0.85 -6.78 0.96
C SER A 196 -2.32 -6.60 0.64
N ILE A 197 -2.83 -5.37 0.73
CA ILE A 197 -4.21 -5.04 0.34
C ILE A 197 -4.46 -5.36 -1.14
N SER A 198 -3.55 -4.99 -2.03
CA SER A 198 -3.64 -5.32 -3.46
C SER A 198 -3.57 -6.83 -3.73
N SER A 199 -2.92 -7.61 -2.86
CA SER A 199 -2.88 -9.08 -2.98
C SER A 199 -4.11 -9.76 -2.40
N GLU A 200 -4.76 -9.15 -1.40
CA GLU A 200 -5.98 -9.65 -0.75
C GLU A 200 -7.25 -9.20 -1.47
N VAL A 201 -7.19 -8.13 -2.25
CA VAL A 201 -8.20 -7.75 -3.22
C VAL A 201 -7.80 -8.44 -4.53
N PRO A 202 -8.21 -9.70 -4.79
CA PRO A 202 -8.02 -10.26 -6.10
C PRO A 202 -8.68 -9.31 -7.10
N ASP A 203 -7.98 -9.01 -8.20
CA ASP A 203 -8.62 -8.49 -9.41
C ASP A 203 -9.88 -9.33 -9.57
N GLN A 204 -11.04 -8.73 -9.30
CA GLN A 204 -12.33 -9.39 -9.46
C GLN A 204 -12.50 -9.58 -10.96
N GLY A 205 -11.87 -10.63 -11.49
CA GLY A 205 -12.29 -11.30 -12.69
C GLY A 205 -13.79 -11.47 -12.53
N GLU A 206 -14.49 -10.96 -13.54
CA GLU A 206 -15.94 -10.73 -13.59
C GLU A 206 -16.71 -11.73 -12.74
N CYS A 207 -17.71 -11.26 -11.99
CA CYS A 207 -18.52 -12.07 -11.08
C CYS A 207 -19.29 -13.17 -11.82
N TYR A 208 -18.60 -14.24 -12.24
CA TYR A 208 -19.14 -15.40 -12.95
C TYR A 208 -20.21 -16.09 -12.10
N SER A 209 -20.10 -15.98 -10.77
CA SER A 209 -21.09 -16.45 -9.79
C SER A 209 -22.48 -15.88 -10.02
N LYS A 210 -22.62 -14.58 -10.33
CA LYS A 210 -23.94 -13.96 -10.51
C LYS A 210 -24.62 -14.43 -11.78
N ASN A 211 -23.87 -14.53 -12.88
CA ASN A 211 -24.40 -14.97 -14.17
C ASN A 211 -24.76 -16.46 -14.15
N LEU A 212 -23.93 -17.31 -13.51
CA LEU A 212 -24.26 -18.72 -13.28
C LEU A 212 -25.54 -18.90 -12.46
N LEU A 213 -25.77 -18.06 -11.45
CA LEU A 213 -27.01 -18.10 -10.65
C LEU A 213 -28.23 -17.65 -11.46
N ILE A 214 -28.06 -16.67 -12.36
CA ILE A 214 -29.14 -16.20 -13.25
C ILE A 214 -29.49 -17.29 -14.27
N ASP A 215 -28.50 -17.96 -14.86
CA ASP A 215 -28.74 -19.02 -15.84
C ASP A 215 -29.31 -20.28 -15.18
N ALA A 216 -28.81 -20.65 -13.98
CA ALA A 216 -29.40 -21.74 -13.19
C ALA A 216 -30.87 -21.45 -12.84
N ARG A 217 -31.21 -20.20 -12.52
CA ARG A 217 -32.59 -19.78 -12.29
C ARG A 217 -33.45 -19.93 -13.55
N LYS A 218 -32.97 -19.49 -14.71
CA LYS A 218 -33.69 -19.63 -15.99
C LYS A 218 -33.94 -21.10 -16.34
N ASN A 219 -32.92 -21.95 -16.21
CA ASN A 219 -33.04 -23.39 -16.45
C ASN A 219 -34.06 -24.04 -15.50
N LEU A 220 -34.10 -23.58 -14.23
CA LEU A 220 -35.09 -24.06 -13.26
C LEU A 220 -36.52 -23.63 -13.66
N GLU A 221 -36.70 -22.38 -14.09
CA GLU A 221 -37.98 -21.85 -14.57
C GLU A 221 -38.49 -22.62 -15.81
N GLU A 222 -37.60 -22.92 -16.77
CA GLU A 222 -37.92 -23.75 -17.93
C GLU A 222 -38.29 -25.19 -17.53
N THR A 223 -37.55 -25.79 -16.59
CA THR A 223 -37.84 -27.15 -16.10
C THR A 223 -39.18 -27.20 -15.38
N ILE A 224 -39.51 -26.17 -14.60
CA ILE A 224 -40.83 -26.04 -13.93
C ILE A 224 -41.93 -25.93 -14.99
N ARG A 225 -41.73 -25.10 -16.02
CA ARG A 225 -42.69 -24.96 -17.11
C ARG A 225 -42.93 -26.27 -17.85
N LEU A 226 -41.87 -26.99 -18.22
CA LEU A 226 -41.97 -28.31 -18.87
C LEU A 226 -42.71 -29.32 -17.98
N ARG A 227 -42.45 -29.32 -16.67
CA ARG A 227 -43.18 -30.18 -15.73
C ARG A 227 -44.65 -29.79 -15.61
N GLN A 228 -44.98 -28.51 -15.64
CA GLN A 228 -46.37 -28.03 -15.63
C GLN A 228 -47.11 -28.41 -16.92
N GLU A 229 -46.46 -28.27 -18.08
CA GLU A 229 -47.00 -28.71 -19.38
C GLU A 229 -47.19 -30.24 -19.39
N ARG A 230 -46.26 -30.99 -18.80
CA ARG A 230 -46.38 -32.44 -18.64
C ARG A 230 -47.49 -32.84 -17.67
N ILE A 231 -47.68 -32.09 -16.58
CA ILE A 231 -48.81 -32.30 -15.66
C ILE A 231 -50.13 -32.04 -16.37
N LYS A 232 -50.25 -30.96 -17.15
CA LYS A 232 -51.43 -30.67 -17.96
C LYS A 232 -51.70 -31.78 -18.97
N TYR A 233 -50.67 -32.23 -19.69
CA TYR A 233 -50.79 -33.34 -20.62
C TYR A 233 -51.21 -34.65 -19.94
N LEU A 234 -50.65 -34.96 -18.77
CA LEU A 234 -51.03 -36.15 -18.00
C LEU A 234 -52.47 -36.02 -17.46
N GLN A 235 -52.89 -34.82 -17.06
CA GLN A 235 -54.28 -34.55 -16.72
C GLN A 235 -55.18 -34.76 -17.94
N ASP A 236 -54.82 -34.23 -19.11
CA ASP A 236 -55.58 -34.41 -20.36
C ASP A 236 -55.63 -35.88 -20.82
N ALA A 237 -54.56 -36.64 -20.58
CA ALA A 237 -54.49 -38.07 -20.85
C ALA A 237 -55.35 -38.90 -19.88
N VAL A 238 -55.40 -38.52 -18.60
CA VAL A 238 -56.30 -39.11 -17.59
C VAL A 238 -57.77 -38.77 -17.88
N HIS A 239 -58.06 -37.60 -18.47
CA HIS A 239 -59.41 -37.19 -18.89
C HIS A 239 -59.82 -37.73 -20.29
N GLY A 240 -59.05 -38.67 -20.87
CA GLY A 240 -59.54 -39.51 -21.97
C GLY A 240 -59.38 -38.95 -23.38
N ARG A 241 -58.36 -38.13 -23.68
CA ARG A 241 -57.95 -37.87 -25.07
C ARG A 241 -56.75 -38.75 -25.47
N PRO A 242 -56.80 -39.46 -26.61
CA PRO A 242 -55.69 -40.30 -27.04
C PRO A 242 -54.55 -39.39 -27.48
N SER A 243 -53.44 -39.42 -26.74
CA SER A 243 -52.25 -38.68 -27.10
C SER A 243 -51.29 -39.56 -27.93
N ALA A 244 -50.71 -38.93 -28.96
CA ALA A 244 -49.79 -39.54 -29.92
C ALA A 244 -48.52 -40.10 -29.24
N PRO A 245 -47.87 -41.13 -29.84
CA PRO A 245 -46.73 -41.80 -29.24
C PRO A 245 -45.53 -40.84 -29.11
N ARG A 246 -44.80 -40.99 -27.99
CA ARG A 246 -43.64 -40.20 -27.61
C ARG A 246 -42.48 -40.45 -28.58
N ASN A 247 -41.89 -39.39 -29.14
CA ASN A 247 -40.75 -39.47 -30.05
C ASN A 247 -39.49 -39.93 -29.30
N SER A 248 -39.03 -41.16 -29.57
CA SER A 248 -37.76 -41.73 -29.08
C SER A 248 -36.50 -40.99 -29.58
N ALA A 249 -36.66 -40.03 -30.48
CA ALA A 249 -35.58 -39.22 -31.05
C ALA A 249 -35.03 -38.16 -30.08
N GLU A 250 -35.81 -37.70 -29.10
CA GLU A 250 -35.35 -36.69 -28.14
C GLU A 250 -34.44 -37.29 -27.06
N ASP A 251 -34.73 -38.51 -26.58
CA ASP A 251 -33.89 -39.20 -25.60
C ASP A 251 -32.53 -39.64 -26.21
N ALA A 252 -32.48 -39.89 -27.53
CA ALA A 252 -31.23 -40.18 -28.25
C ALA A 252 -30.34 -38.94 -28.39
N LYS A 253 -30.92 -37.76 -28.67
CA LYS A 253 -30.18 -36.49 -28.78
C LYS A 253 -29.50 -36.09 -27.47
N VAL A 254 -30.18 -36.26 -26.33
CA VAL A 254 -29.60 -35.95 -25.01
C VAL A 254 -28.39 -36.84 -24.69
N ASN A 255 -28.42 -38.11 -25.10
CA ASN A 255 -27.28 -39.01 -24.95
C ASN A 255 -26.12 -38.69 -25.91
N GLU A 256 -26.42 -38.23 -27.12
CA GLU A 256 -25.40 -37.77 -28.08
C GLU A 256 -24.69 -36.50 -27.58
N GLU A 257 -25.43 -35.54 -27.00
CA GLU A 257 -24.88 -34.34 -26.37
C GLU A 257 -24.02 -34.65 -25.13
N TYR A 258 -24.40 -35.65 -24.34
CA TYR A 258 -23.58 -36.12 -23.22
C TYR A 258 -22.30 -36.81 -23.71
N GLY A 259 -22.38 -37.58 -24.80
CA GLY A 259 -21.24 -38.23 -25.43
C GLY A 259 -20.24 -37.24 -26.03
N SER A 260 -20.72 -36.20 -26.70
CA SER A 260 -19.88 -35.15 -27.28
C SER A 260 -19.17 -34.32 -26.21
N THR A 261 -19.88 -33.91 -25.16
CA THR A 261 -19.29 -33.15 -24.04
C THR A 261 -18.26 -33.99 -23.27
N PHE A 262 -18.50 -35.29 -23.08
CA PHE A 262 -17.50 -36.18 -22.47
C PHE A 262 -16.26 -36.36 -23.37
N PHE A 263 -16.45 -36.44 -24.69
CA PHE A 263 -15.36 -36.53 -25.64
C PHE A 263 -14.49 -35.26 -25.63
N GLU A 264 -15.11 -34.08 -25.68
CA GLU A 264 -14.41 -32.79 -25.54
C GLU A 264 -13.66 -32.68 -24.20
N TYR A 265 -14.26 -33.13 -23.11
CA TYR A 265 -13.60 -33.19 -21.80
C TYR A 265 -12.40 -34.14 -21.80
N SER A 266 -12.53 -35.32 -22.42
CA SER A 266 -11.45 -36.30 -22.50
C SER A 266 -10.28 -35.77 -23.35
N ASP A 267 -10.59 -35.11 -24.47
CA ASP A 267 -9.59 -34.54 -25.37
C ASP A 267 -8.85 -33.36 -24.74
N THR A 268 -9.58 -32.43 -24.11
CA THR A 268 -8.98 -31.33 -23.33
C THR A 268 -8.12 -31.85 -22.17
N LYS A 269 -8.56 -32.90 -21.47
CA LYS A 269 -7.77 -33.56 -20.42
C LYS A 269 -6.50 -34.20 -20.97
N HIS A 270 -6.56 -34.86 -22.13
CA HIS A 270 -5.38 -35.42 -22.78
C HIS A 270 -4.42 -34.32 -23.23
N HIS A 271 -4.94 -33.27 -23.87
CA HIS A 271 -4.15 -32.12 -24.30
C HIS A 271 -3.40 -31.48 -23.12
N LEU A 272 -4.10 -31.29 -22.00
CA LEU A 272 -3.52 -30.75 -20.77
C LEU A 272 -2.43 -31.66 -20.19
N LYS A 273 -2.62 -33.00 -20.21
CA LYS A 273 -1.57 -33.96 -19.82
C LYS A 273 -0.33 -33.84 -20.71
N THR A 274 -0.51 -33.74 -22.03
CA THR A 274 0.59 -33.60 -22.99
C THR A 274 1.35 -32.28 -22.77
N LEU A 275 0.65 -31.18 -22.52
CA LEU A 275 1.26 -29.89 -22.20
C LEU A 275 2.05 -29.94 -20.89
N LYS A 276 1.52 -30.58 -19.85
CA LYS A 276 2.23 -30.79 -18.59
C LYS A 276 3.51 -31.59 -18.79
N ALA A 277 3.45 -32.69 -19.55
CA ALA A 277 4.62 -33.50 -19.88
C ALA A 277 5.70 -32.68 -20.61
N ARG A 278 5.30 -31.88 -21.61
CA ARG A 278 6.20 -31.02 -22.37
C ARG A 278 6.87 -29.96 -21.49
N ARG A 279 6.11 -29.30 -20.61
CA ARG A 279 6.65 -28.32 -19.65
C ARG A 279 7.60 -28.96 -18.65
N MET A 280 7.31 -30.19 -18.21
CA MET A 280 8.17 -30.92 -17.29
C MET A 280 9.48 -31.32 -17.96
N GLN A 281 9.44 -31.74 -19.23
CA GLN A 281 10.64 -32.00 -20.03
C GLN A 281 11.47 -30.72 -20.23
N GLN A 282 10.83 -29.58 -20.49
CA GLN A 282 11.52 -28.29 -20.60
C GLN A 282 12.19 -27.90 -19.27
N LEU A 283 11.53 -28.14 -18.14
CA LEU A 283 12.13 -27.91 -16.81
C LEU A 283 13.35 -28.81 -16.58
N PHE A 284 13.26 -30.08 -16.98
CA PHE A 284 14.38 -31.02 -16.84
C PHE A 284 15.56 -30.58 -17.71
N GLN A 285 15.31 -30.16 -18.95
CA GLN A 285 16.34 -29.60 -19.84
C GLN A 285 16.98 -28.33 -19.28
N ALA A 286 16.15 -27.39 -18.78
CA ALA A 286 16.65 -26.13 -18.22
C ALA A 286 17.51 -26.34 -16.96
N MET A 287 17.22 -27.39 -16.18
CA MET A 287 17.96 -27.72 -14.96
C MET A 287 18.99 -28.83 -15.18
N GLN A 288 19.20 -29.30 -16.41
CA GLN A 288 20.14 -30.39 -16.71
C GLN A 288 21.60 -29.99 -16.46
N GLU A 289 21.91 -28.70 -16.61
CA GLU A 289 23.23 -28.13 -16.30
C GLU A 289 23.46 -27.97 -14.79
N THR A 290 22.43 -28.21 -13.96
CA THR A 290 22.58 -28.21 -12.50
C THR A 290 22.95 -29.62 -12.00
N ASP A 291 23.73 -29.70 -10.93
CA ASP A 291 24.16 -30.97 -10.31
C ASP A 291 23.00 -31.83 -9.73
N LEU A 292 21.74 -31.41 -9.92
CA LEU A 292 20.53 -32.10 -9.46
C LEU A 292 20.27 -33.44 -10.16
N PHE A 293 20.63 -33.57 -11.44
CA PHE A 293 20.29 -34.70 -12.31
C PHE A 293 21.47 -35.66 -12.57
N THR A 294 22.39 -35.74 -11.62
CA THR A 294 23.52 -36.69 -11.67
C THR A 294 23.06 -38.11 -11.36
N SER A 295 23.88 -39.14 -11.66
CA SER A 295 23.56 -40.55 -11.39
C SER A 295 23.31 -40.85 -9.90
N ASN A 296 23.81 -40.00 -9.00
CA ASN A 296 23.55 -39.99 -7.56
C ASN A 296 22.75 -38.75 -7.10
N GLY A 297 22.13 -38.06 -8.04
CA GLY A 297 21.44 -36.78 -7.85
C GLY A 297 20.17 -36.86 -7.02
N LEU A 298 19.59 -35.70 -6.75
CA LEU A 298 18.37 -35.56 -5.95
C LEU A 298 17.10 -35.83 -6.77
N VAL A 299 17.20 -35.72 -8.10
CA VAL A 299 16.13 -36.01 -9.06
C VAL A 299 16.65 -37.01 -10.08
N ILE A 300 16.09 -38.22 -10.08
CA ILE A 300 16.46 -39.28 -11.02
C ILE A 300 15.34 -39.42 -12.06
N PRO A 301 15.54 -38.96 -13.30
CA PRO A 301 14.56 -39.18 -14.37
C PRO A 301 14.59 -40.66 -14.79
N ASP A 302 13.44 -41.31 -14.85
CA ASP A 302 13.31 -42.66 -15.40
C ASP A 302 13.16 -42.54 -16.94
N SER A 303 14.18 -42.97 -17.67
CA SER A 303 14.30 -42.76 -19.12
C SER A 303 13.35 -43.63 -19.95
N GLU A 304 12.73 -44.66 -19.37
CA GLU A 304 12.03 -45.68 -20.17
C GLU A 304 10.50 -45.57 -20.17
N GLN A 305 9.86 -44.90 -19.19
CA GLN A 305 8.39 -45.03 -19.01
C GLN A 305 7.55 -43.75 -19.02
N SER A 306 8.13 -42.56 -18.80
CA SER A 306 7.55 -41.21 -19.04
C SER A 306 8.22 -40.19 -18.12
N VAL A 307 8.24 -38.90 -18.50
CA VAL A 307 8.79 -37.81 -17.67
C VAL A 307 8.17 -37.80 -16.26
N PHE A 308 6.90 -38.23 -16.12
CA PHE A 308 6.18 -38.34 -14.84
C PHE A 308 6.74 -39.37 -13.86
N TYR A 309 7.69 -40.21 -14.28
CA TYR A 309 8.31 -41.25 -13.46
C TYR A 309 9.59 -40.79 -12.74
N ALA A 310 9.87 -39.47 -12.71
CA ALA A 310 11.02 -38.94 -11.99
C ALA A 310 10.95 -39.26 -10.49
N GLN A 311 11.99 -39.90 -9.97
CA GLN A 311 12.12 -40.22 -8.55
C GLN A 311 12.77 -39.04 -7.81
N LEU A 312 12.02 -38.48 -6.85
CA LEU A 312 12.49 -37.43 -5.95
C LEU A 312 13.07 -38.06 -4.69
N ARG A 313 14.34 -37.77 -4.40
CA ARG A 313 15.05 -38.31 -3.24
C ARG A 313 14.85 -37.43 -2.01
N LYS A 314 14.53 -38.06 -0.87
CA LYS A 314 14.52 -37.37 0.43
C LYS A 314 15.93 -36.95 0.82
N LEU A 315 16.02 -35.78 1.44
CA LEU A 315 17.23 -35.27 2.02
C LEU A 315 17.47 -35.87 3.41
N ASN A 316 18.73 -36.14 3.74
CA ASN A 316 19.13 -36.51 5.10
C ASN A 316 19.84 -35.32 5.75
N ALA A 317 19.20 -34.72 6.74
CA ALA A 317 19.71 -33.53 7.43
C ALA A 317 21.09 -33.77 8.06
N THR A 318 21.32 -34.96 8.61
CA THR A 318 22.57 -35.30 9.30
C THR A 318 23.77 -35.44 8.35
N SER A 319 23.55 -35.93 7.12
CA SER A 319 24.62 -36.01 6.13
C SER A 319 24.93 -34.64 5.52
N LEU A 320 23.91 -33.81 5.33
CA LEU A 320 24.08 -32.45 4.78
C LEU A 320 24.76 -31.51 5.79
N ALA A 321 24.47 -31.68 7.09
CA ALA A 321 25.09 -30.88 8.15
C ALA A 321 26.59 -31.15 8.34
N ARG A 322 27.05 -32.36 7.99
CA ARG A 322 28.45 -32.80 8.10
C ARG A 322 29.28 -32.49 6.86
N ASP A 323 28.67 -31.97 5.79
CA ASP A 323 29.37 -31.70 4.55
C ASP A 323 30.36 -30.52 4.71
N SER A 324 31.60 -30.74 4.29
CA SER A 324 32.64 -29.73 4.30
C SER A 324 32.44 -28.66 3.22
N ASN A 325 31.78 -28.98 2.10
CA ASN A 325 31.57 -28.05 1.00
C ASN A 325 30.19 -27.38 1.07
N ARG A 326 30.00 -26.53 2.09
CA ARG A 326 28.70 -25.92 2.38
C ARG A 326 28.17 -25.04 1.25
N ILE A 327 29.05 -24.37 0.50
CA ILE A 327 28.63 -23.47 -0.57
C ILE A 327 27.98 -24.25 -1.72
N SER A 328 28.59 -25.35 -2.16
CA SER A 328 28.01 -26.21 -3.20
C SER A 328 26.71 -26.83 -2.72
N THR A 329 26.68 -27.30 -1.47
CA THR A 329 25.51 -27.99 -0.91
C THR A 329 24.33 -27.04 -0.73
N ASN A 330 24.57 -25.83 -0.23
CA ASN A 330 23.56 -24.77 -0.15
C ASN A 330 23.03 -24.37 -1.54
N THR A 331 23.93 -24.30 -2.52
CA THR A 331 23.56 -23.98 -3.90
C THR A 331 22.71 -25.10 -4.50
N LEU A 332 23.06 -26.37 -4.29
CA LEU A 332 22.29 -27.52 -4.73
C LEU A 332 20.90 -27.56 -4.07
N LEU A 333 20.81 -27.30 -2.77
CA LEU A 333 19.53 -27.21 -2.05
C LEU A 333 18.65 -26.08 -2.57
N GLY A 334 19.24 -24.93 -2.88
CA GLY A 334 18.55 -23.82 -3.52
C GLY A 334 17.97 -24.21 -4.89
N HIS A 335 18.76 -24.86 -5.74
CA HIS A 335 18.27 -25.36 -7.03
C HIS A 335 17.17 -26.42 -6.85
N TYR A 336 17.29 -27.29 -5.84
CA TYR A 336 16.27 -28.31 -5.59
C TYR A 336 14.94 -27.71 -5.12
N LEU A 337 15.01 -26.68 -4.26
CA LEU A 337 13.85 -25.91 -3.83
C LEU A 337 13.20 -25.19 -5.01
N LEU A 338 13.99 -24.54 -5.87
CA LEU A 338 13.49 -23.88 -7.08
C LEU A 338 12.78 -24.89 -8.00
N PHE A 339 13.40 -26.05 -8.21
CA PHE A 339 12.83 -27.12 -9.02
C PHE A 339 11.47 -27.57 -8.48
N LEU A 340 11.36 -27.85 -7.19
CA LEU A 340 10.09 -28.26 -6.57
C LEU A 340 9.04 -27.16 -6.62
N HIS A 341 9.43 -25.91 -6.39
CA HIS A 341 8.53 -24.76 -6.44
C HIS A 341 7.93 -24.58 -7.84
N ILE A 342 8.74 -24.62 -8.90
CA ILE A 342 8.25 -24.52 -10.28
C ILE A 342 7.38 -25.74 -10.62
N LEU A 343 7.81 -26.93 -10.24
CA LEU A 343 7.09 -28.17 -10.50
C LEU A 343 5.71 -28.16 -9.83
N SER A 344 5.62 -27.78 -8.56
CA SER A 344 4.35 -27.75 -7.82
C SER A 344 3.44 -26.61 -8.27
N GLU A 345 3.96 -25.39 -8.43
CA GLU A 345 3.12 -24.20 -8.67
C GLU A 345 2.77 -24.02 -10.15
N LYS A 346 3.73 -24.17 -11.06
CA LYS A 346 3.56 -23.79 -12.48
C LYS A 346 3.20 -24.95 -13.39
N ILE A 347 3.52 -26.19 -13.01
CA ILE A 347 3.32 -27.39 -13.85
C ILE A 347 2.18 -28.25 -13.30
N LEU A 348 2.30 -28.70 -12.05
CA LEU A 348 1.37 -29.67 -11.47
C LEU A 348 0.15 -29.00 -10.79
N PHE A 349 0.28 -27.74 -10.38
CA PHE A 349 -0.72 -26.98 -9.61
C PHE A 349 -1.09 -27.65 -8.28
N VAL A 350 -0.08 -28.15 -7.57
CA VAL A 350 -0.22 -28.80 -6.25
C VAL A 350 0.08 -27.77 -5.16
N ARG A 351 -0.84 -27.63 -4.20
CA ARG A 351 -0.62 -26.80 -3.02
C ARG A 351 0.28 -27.54 -2.04
N LEU A 352 1.49 -27.02 -1.84
CA LEU A 352 2.44 -27.51 -0.83
C LEU A 352 2.02 -27.09 0.59
N PRO A 353 2.29 -27.90 1.64
CA PRO A 353 1.99 -27.54 3.01
C PRO A 353 2.86 -26.39 3.53
N HIS A 354 4.06 -26.20 2.98
CA HIS A 354 4.95 -25.11 3.36
C HIS A 354 5.25 -24.18 2.19
N ARG A 355 5.53 -22.91 2.51
CA ARG A 355 5.89 -21.90 1.53
C ARG A 355 7.39 -21.98 1.22
N LEU A 356 7.72 -22.34 -0.01
CA LEU A 356 9.09 -22.38 -0.51
C LEU A 356 9.50 -21.01 -1.04
N SER A 357 10.58 -20.43 -0.51
CA SER A 357 11.10 -19.12 -0.94
C SER A 357 12.54 -19.26 -1.42
N TYR A 358 12.72 -19.06 -2.73
CA TYR A 358 14.01 -19.19 -3.39
C TYR A 358 14.82 -17.89 -3.31
N TYR A 359 16.04 -17.99 -2.77
CA TYR A 359 17.03 -16.91 -2.71
C TYR A 359 18.43 -17.40 -3.14
N GLY A 360 18.49 -18.34 -4.09
CA GLY A 360 19.76 -18.98 -4.47
C GLY A 360 20.30 -19.88 -3.36
N SER A 361 21.57 -19.69 -2.99
CA SER A 361 22.23 -20.48 -1.94
C SER A 361 21.73 -20.18 -0.53
N THR A 362 20.93 -19.12 -0.32
CA THR A 362 20.36 -18.77 1.00
C THR A 362 18.84 -18.94 1.01
N SER A 363 18.34 -20.01 0.40
CA SER A 363 16.89 -20.28 0.31
C SER A 363 16.25 -20.60 1.67
N VAL A 364 14.96 -20.31 1.82
CA VAL A 364 14.25 -20.32 3.11
C VAL A 364 12.88 -20.98 2.98
N ILE A 365 12.43 -21.66 4.04
CA ILE A 365 11.11 -22.27 4.15
C ILE A 365 10.24 -21.47 5.11
N ASN A 366 8.98 -21.22 4.73
CA ASN A 366 8.02 -20.38 5.45
C ASN A 366 8.51 -18.96 5.75
N ASN A 367 9.48 -18.46 4.98
CA ASN A 367 10.19 -17.19 5.24
C ASN A 367 10.84 -17.09 6.64
N GLN A 368 11.05 -18.22 7.32
CA GLN A 368 11.56 -18.25 8.70
C GLN A 368 12.70 -19.25 8.88
N LEU A 369 12.62 -20.43 8.27
CA LEU A 369 13.56 -21.52 8.50
C LEU A 369 14.61 -21.60 7.39
N PRO A 370 15.91 -21.44 7.68
CA PRO A 370 16.95 -21.44 6.66
C PRO A 370 17.19 -22.85 6.10
N LEU A 371 17.13 -23.00 4.78
CA LEU A 371 17.53 -24.22 4.07
C LEU A 371 18.99 -24.10 3.59
N TYR A 372 19.85 -23.52 4.43
CA TYR A 372 21.27 -23.37 4.16
C TYR A 372 22.05 -23.39 5.47
N LEU A 373 23.36 -23.66 5.40
CA LEU A 373 24.27 -23.60 6.54
C LEU A 373 25.35 -22.53 6.31
N THR A 374 25.58 -21.69 7.31
CA THR A 374 26.67 -20.71 7.29
C THR A 374 28.02 -21.37 7.58
N SER A 375 29.14 -20.68 7.33
CA SER A 375 30.49 -21.21 7.60
C SER A 375 30.75 -21.47 9.09
N SER A 376 30.06 -20.76 9.98
CA SER A 376 30.13 -20.92 11.43
C SER A 376 28.72 -20.88 12.04
N PRO A 377 27.93 -21.97 11.94
CA PRO A 377 26.55 -21.97 12.37
C PRO A 377 26.48 -22.07 13.90
N THR A 378 25.55 -21.32 14.49
CA THR A 378 25.19 -21.52 15.89
C THR A 378 24.41 -22.82 16.05
N GLN A 379 24.38 -23.41 17.26
CA GLN A 379 23.59 -24.63 17.51
C GLN A 379 22.10 -24.45 17.16
N GLN A 380 21.57 -23.25 17.40
CA GLN A 380 20.21 -22.88 17.00
C GLN A 380 20.03 -22.93 15.48
N HIS A 381 20.97 -22.38 14.72
CA HIS A 381 20.92 -22.39 13.25
C HIS A 381 21.01 -23.81 12.66
N VAL A 382 21.74 -24.72 13.31
CA VAL A 382 21.78 -26.13 12.90
C VAL A 382 20.43 -26.82 13.17
N ALA A 383 19.83 -26.59 14.34
CA ALA A 383 18.52 -27.14 14.66
C ALA A 383 17.41 -26.60 13.73
N ASP A 384 17.45 -25.30 13.41
CA ASP A 384 16.51 -24.67 12.48
C ASP A 384 16.70 -25.21 11.05
N PHE A 385 17.93 -25.49 10.63
CA PHE A 385 18.23 -26.14 9.35
C PHE A 385 17.72 -27.58 9.30
N GLU A 386 17.95 -28.38 10.35
CA GLU A 386 17.42 -29.76 10.42
C GLU A 386 15.89 -29.77 10.32
N ARG A 387 15.24 -28.86 11.05
CA ARG A 387 13.79 -28.65 10.97
C ARG A 387 13.36 -28.21 9.57
N ALA A 388 14.09 -27.31 8.92
CA ALA A 388 13.82 -26.89 7.54
C ALA A 388 13.86 -28.09 6.58
N VAL A 389 14.88 -28.94 6.68
CA VAL A 389 15.02 -30.15 5.86
C VAL A 389 13.86 -31.12 6.08
N ASP A 390 13.41 -31.29 7.32
CA ASP A 390 12.26 -32.16 7.62
C ASP A 390 10.96 -31.64 7.00
N LEU A 391 10.70 -30.33 7.09
CA LEU A 391 9.54 -29.72 6.44
C LEU A 391 9.62 -29.82 4.92
N PHE A 392 10.81 -29.59 4.35
CA PHE A 392 11.04 -29.75 2.92
C PHE A 392 10.82 -31.18 2.43
N ASN A 393 11.20 -32.17 3.24
CA ASN A 393 10.95 -33.58 2.95
C ASN A 393 9.45 -33.91 2.92
N LEU A 394 8.61 -33.20 3.67
CA LEU A 394 7.15 -33.33 3.57
C LEU A 394 6.64 -32.78 2.23
N ASP A 395 7.18 -31.65 1.76
CA ASP A 395 6.84 -31.09 0.46
C ASP A 395 7.25 -32.05 -0.67
N ILE A 396 8.47 -32.61 -0.61
CA ILE A 396 8.96 -33.64 -1.54
C ILE A 396 8.00 -34.84 -1.58
N MET A 397 7.57 -35.31 -0.40
CA MET A 397 6.66 -36.45 -0.31
C MET A 397 5.31 -36.19 -0.96
N GLN A 398 4.76 -34.99 -0.77
CA GLN A 398 3.47 -34.65 -1.37
C GLN A 398 3.56 -34.57 -2.90
N VAL A 399 4.61 -33.96 -3.43
CA VAL A 399 4.85 -33.93 -4.89
C VAL A 399 5.04 -35.34 -5.42
N ARG A 400 5.80 -36.19 -4.71
CA ARG A 400 5.98 -37.59 -5.07
C ARG A 400 4.67 -38.37 -5.11
N GLN A 401 3.82 -38.25 -4.08
CA GLN A 401 2.50 -38.89 -4.06
C GLN A 401 1.61 -38.43 -5.23
N PHE A 402 1.73 -37.16 -5.62
CA PHE A 402 1.00 -36.64 -6.76
C PHE A 402 1.50 -37.21 -8.09
N LEU A 403 2.83 -37.31 -8.27
CA LEU A 403 3.43 -37.96 -9.43
C LEU A 403 3.02 -39.44 -9.52
N GLU A 404 2.99 -40.17 -8.39
CA GLU A 404 2.55 -41.57 -8.33
C GLU A 404 1.08 -41.75 -8.72
N ARG A 405 0.20 -40.78 -8.45
CA ARG A 405 -1.21 -40.80 -8.91
C ARG A 405 -1.40 -40.52 -10.40
N HIS A 406 -0.40 -39.92 -11.03
CA HIS A 406 -0.40 -39.61 -12.46
C HIS A 406 0.40 -40.62 -13.30
N ARG A 407 1.05 -41.57 -12.63
CA ARG A 407 1.48 -42.86 -13.19
C ARG A 407 0.26 -43.64 -13.68
#